data_AF-A0A543JLL8-F1
#
_entry.id   AF-A0A543JLL8-F1
#
_cell.length_a   1.000
_cell.length_b   1.000
_cell.length_c   1.000
_cell.angle_alpha   90.00
_cell.angle_beta   90.00
_cell.angle_gamma   90.00
#
_symmetry.space_group_name_H-M   'P 1'
#
loop_
_entity.id
_entity.type
_entity.pdbx_description
1 polymer ?
#
loop_
_entity_poly.entity_id
_entity_poly.type
_entity_poly.pdbx_seq_one_letter_code
_entity_poly.pdbx_strand_id
1 'polypeptide(L)'
;MLVDDWGRPLNADFSIEAEGGGLSLVLESAGGKKRGGGVRNADYNDALELLLRRLGDRRAVVRTALVDSRATQRLAEADRLLVHEPLRLTSSLDFGRLRMRLTSAQGRIGQREGAPKAGNNSKRIRLRLEVPGYGPPDGARLQRELEGVRQDVVWPTGRAEFAARAEDELRVRIGEELPGGGRIVAVPGGAVVVETSRGFEEIPLDEVQAGLDRFAENGKAPVSGLVDALVAVAVGAEVDGGQAVVSPPKRTNRQFAGFDGRAFAKYRKEQGALRKLLVRGAGQAECALCGRPFPVEFLIAAHIKARKVASSPERQDLENIAMLACSFGCDRLFELGYVAVDERGVVLTTSTGGPLDLHLRLLEGRRSGAFTDRSAKYFRWHRENVFRGTGGA
;
A
#
# COMPACT_ATOMS: atom_id res chain seq x y z
N MET A 1 -3.86 8.48 -20.90
CA MET A 1 -2.40 8.18 -21.00
C MET A 1 -2.07 7.15 -19.95
N LEU A 2 -1.42 6.05 -20.31
CA LEU A 2 -1.06 5.00 -19.35
C LEU A 2 0.04 5.51 -18.40
N VAL A 3 -0.19 5.41 -17.10
CA VAL A 3 0.75 5.81 -16.07
C VAL A 3 1.06 4.60 -15.18
N ASP A 4 2.33 4.38 -14.86
CA ASP A 4 2.73 3.31 -13.94
C ASP A 4 2.40 3.63 -12.47
N ASP A 5 2.69 2.69 -11.56
CA ASP A 5 2.34 2.81 -10.14
C ASP A 5 3.10 3.93 -9.41
N TRP A 6 4.12 4.51 -10.05
CA TRP A 6 4.90 5.63 -9.51
C TRP A 6 4.49 6.99 -10.11
N GLY A 7 3.44 7.02 -10.92
CA GLY A 7 3.02 8.25 -11.58
C GLY A 7 3.83 8.58 -12.84
N ARG A 8 4.73 7.69 -13.30
CA ARG A 8 5.49 7.92 -14.53
C ARG A 8 4.64 7.53 -15.75
N PRO A 9 4.49 8.44 -16.74
CA PRO A 9 3.79 8.11 -17.98
C PRO A 9 4.58 7.08 -18.78
N LEU A 10 3.90 6.06 -19.28
CA LEU A 10 4.47 5.07 -20.19
C LEU A 10 4.18 5.49 -21.63
N ASN A 11 5.21 5.50 -22.47
CA ASN A 11 5.09 5.60 -23.91
C ASN A 11 4.58 4.25 -24.45
N ALA A 12 3.27 4.05 -24.38
CA ALA A 12 2.55 2.91 -24.94
C ALA A 12 1.06 3.23 -25.10
N ASP A 13 0.57 3.19 -26.34
CA ASP A 13 -0.85 3.39 -26.64
C ASP A 13 -1.64 2.09 -26.49
N PHE A 14 -2.76 2.15 -25.77
CA PHE A 14 -3.73 1.07 -25.67
C PHE A 14 -5.16 1.62 -25.66
N SER A 15 -6.14 0.77 -25.97
CA SER A 15 -7.56 1.09 -25.89
C SER A 15 -8.38 -0.09 -25.39
N ILE A 16 -9.59 0.19 -24.88
CA ILE A 16 -10.63 -0.81 -24.63
C ILE A 16 -11.74 -0.64 -25.65
N GLU A 17 -12.00 -1.68 -26.43
CA GLU A 17 -13.03 -1.71 -27.48
C GLU A 17 -14.15 -2.69 -27.10
N ALA A 18 -15.39 -2.37 -27.43
CA ALA A 18 -16.50 -3.32 -27.33
C ALA A 18 -16.56 -4.20 -28.58
N GLU A 19 -16.58 -5.52 -28.41
CA GLU A 19 -16.57 -6.49 -29.52
C GLU A 19 -17.26 -7.79 -29.11
N GLY A 20 -18.13 -8.33 -29.97
CA GLY A 20 -18.70 -9.68 -29.78
C GLY A 20 -19.45 -9.89 -28.45
N GLY A 21 -20.06 -8.84 -27.90
CA GLY A 21 -20.74 -8.87 -26.61
C GLY A 21 -19.81 -8.81 -25.39
N GLY A 22 -18.51 -8.58 -25.58
CA GLY A 22 -17.52 -8.41 -24.52
C GLY A 22 -16.65 -7.17 -24.71
N LEU A 23 -15.55 -7.10 -23.94
CA LEU A 23 -14.54 -6.04 -24.03
C LEU A 23 -13.22 -6.62 -24.54
N SER A 24 -12.52 -5.85 -25.36
CA SER A 24 -11.22 -6.20 -25.92
C SER A 24 -10.20 -5.13 -25.54
N LEU A 25 -9.09 -5.53 -24.92
CA LEU A 25 -7.92 -4.66 -24.77
C LEU A 25 -7.07 -4.75 -26.02
N VAL A 26 -6.78 -3.60 -26.63
CA VAL A 26 -5.88 -3.47 -27.77
C VAL A 26 -4.63 -2.73 -27.32
N LEU A 27 -3.46 -3.36 -27.50
CA LEU A 27 -2.16 -2.71 -27.26
C LEU A 27 -1.46 -2.48 -28.61
N GLU A 28 -1.12 -1.23 -28.90
CA GLU A 28 -0.56 -0.83 -30.19
C GLU A 28 0.91 -1.26 -30.35
N SER A 29 1.29 -1.61 -31.57
CA SER A 29 2.67 -2.07 -31.87
C SER A 29 3.75 -1.04 -31.59
N ALA A 30 4.89 -1.49 -31.07
CA ALA A 30 6.10 -0.67 -30.93
C ALA A 30 6.92 -0.64 -32.22
N GLY A 31 7.56 0.50 -32.48
CA GLY A 31 8.38 0.69 -33.67
C GLY A 31 9.03 2.07 -33.77
N GLY A 32 10.00 2.21 -34.68
CA GLY A 32 10.76 3.44 -34.89
C GLY A 32 12.25 3.16 -35.10
N LYS A 33 12.96 4.08 -35.77
CA LYS A 33 14.42 4.00 -35.94
C LYS A 33 15.10 4.67 -34.75
N LYS A 34 16.08 4.01 -34.11
CA LYS A 34 16.88 4.57 -33.00
C LYS A 34 17.61 5.88 -33.33
N ARG A 35 17.74 6.26 -34.61
CA ARG A 35 18.36 7.51 -35.06
C ARG A 35 17.32 8.42 -35.72
N GLY A 36 17.01 9.54 -35.08
CA GLY A 36 16.36 10.71 -35.69
C GLY A 36 14.82 10.72 -35.74
N GLY A 37 14.14 9.66 -35.28
CA GLY A 37 12.68 9.63 -35.17
C GLY A 37 12.26 9.05 -33.81
N GLY A 38 11.26 9.65 -33.17
CA GLY A 38 10.75 9.19 -31.89
C GLY A 38 10.37 7.70 -31.93
N VAL A 39 10.78 6.94 -30.94
CA VAL A 39 10.38 5.54 -30.78
C VAL A 39 8.91 5.53 -30.32
N ARG A 40 8.02 4.95 -31.14
CA ARG A 40 6.62 4.76 -30.78
C ARG A 40 6.49 3.54 -29.87
N ASN A 41 5.72 3.68 -28.81
CA ASN A 41 5.43 2.64 -27.84
C ASN A 41 6.70 2.01 -27.27
N ALA A 42 7.69 2.85 -26.91
CA ALA A 42 8.99 2.39 -26.38
C ALA A 42 8.85 1.51 -25.13
N ASP A 43 7.79 1.73 -24.35
CA ASP A 43 7.51 1.04 -23.09
C ASP A 43 6.51 -0.11 -23.25
N TYR A 44 6.36 -0.67 -24.47
CA TYR A 44 5.38 -1.73 -24.78
C TYR A 44 5.40 -2.91 -23.80
N ASN A 45 6.59 -3.40 -23.43
CA ASN A 45 6.71 -4.55 -22.53
C ASN A 45 6.26 -4.20 -21.11
N ASP A 46 6.66 -3.03 -20.61
CA ASP A 46 6.30 -2.53 -19.30
C ASP A 46 4.79 -2.25 -19.23
N ALA A 47 4.23 -1.68 -20.29
CA ALA A 47 2.80 -1.43 -20.43
C ALA A 47 1.99 -2.72 -20.47
N LEU A 48 2.42 -3.73 -21.24
CA LEU A 48 1.73 -5.02 -21.29
C LEU A 48 1.73 -5.71 -19.93
N GLU A 49 2.87 -5.72 -19.23
CA GLU A 49 2.96 -6.30 -17.89
C GLU A 49 2.07 -5.57 -16.88
N LEU A 50 2.08 -4.23 -16.91
CA LEU A 50 1.22 -3.38 -16.09
C LEU A 50 -0.27 -3.66 -16.33
N LEU A 51 -0.69 -3.70 -17.60
CA LEU A 51 -2.08 -3.95 -17.97
C LEU A 51 -2.55 -5.35 -17.57
N LEU A 52 -1.71 -6.38 -17.78
CA LEU A 52 -2.02 -7.75 -17.34
C LEU A 52 -2.19 -7.84 -15.83
N ARG A 53 -1.33 -7.16 -15.06
CA ARG A 53 -1.43 -7.09 -13.60
C ARG A 53 -2.71 -6.38 -13.15
N ARG A 54 -3.01 -5.20 -13.71
CA ARG A 54 -4.23 -4.43 -13.39
C ARG A 54 -5.52 -5.18 -13.75
N LEU A 55 -5.48 -6.01 -14.79
CA LEU A 55 -6.56 -6.93 -15.14
C LEU A 55 -6.64 -8.14 -14.17
N GLY A 56 -5.50 -8.64 -13.70
CA GLY A 56 -5.43 -9.70 -12.69
C GLY A 56 -5.98 -9.28 -11.32
N ASP A 57 -5.75 -8.03 -10.92
CA ASP A 57 -6.36 -7.45 -9.71
C ASP A 57 -7.90 -7.44 -9.80
N ARG A 58 -8.44 -7.34 -11.03
CA ARG A 58 -9.88 -7.40 -11.33
C ARG A 58 -10.38 -8.82 -11.61
N ARG A 59 -9.54 -9.84 -11.43
CA ARG A 59 -9.87 -11.25 -11.72
C ARG A 59 -10.37 -11.46 -13.16
N ALA A 60 -9.84 -10.68 -14.10
CA ALA A 60 -10.24 -10.78 -15.50
C ALA A 60 -9.87 -12.14 -16.10
N VAL A 61 -10.65 -12.60 -17.08
CA VAL A 61 -10.35 -13.77 -17.88
C VAL A 61 -10.02 -13.33 -19.29
N VAL A 62 -8.83 -13.65 -19.77
CA VAL A 62 -8.48 -13.49 -21.19
C VAL A 62 -9.07 -14.69 -21.92
N ARG A 63 -10.23 -14.51 -22.59
CA ARG A 63 -10.86 -15.56 -23.39
C ARG A 63 -9.94 -16.00 -24.53
N THR A 64 -9.42 -15.02 -25.25
CA THR A 64 -8.48 -15.22 -26.37
C THR A 64 -7.51 -14.06 -26.42
N ALA A 65 -6.25 -14.34 -26.78
CA ALA A 65 -5.27 -13.31 -27.11
C ALA A 65 -4.76 -13.57 -28.52
N LEU A 66 -4.62 -12.54 -29.35
CA LEU A 66 -4.18 -12.70 -30.73
C LEU A 66 -3.35 -11.52 -31.23
N VAL A 67 -2.53 -11.76 -32.25
CA VAL A 67 -1.81 -10.71 -32.98
C VAL A 67 -2.77 -10.03 -33.95
N ASP A 68 -2.99 -8.73 -33.77
CA ASP A 68 -3.92 -7.89 -34.52
C ASP A 68 -3.21 -6.79 -35.31
N SER A 69 -2.10 -7.17 -35.95
CA SER A 69 -1.38 -6.31 -36.90
C SER A 69 -2.04 -6.38 -38.28
N ARG A 70 -2.02 -5.28 -39.06
CA ARG A 70 -2.54 -5.26 -40.44
C ARG A 70 -2.00 -6.41 -41.30
N ALA A 71 -0.71 -6.73 -41.17
CA ALA A 71 -0.06 -7.80 -41.92
C ALA A 71 -0.59 -9.21 -41.58
N THR A 72 -1.13 -9.41 -40.38
CA THR A 72 -1.67 -10.69 -39.92
C THR A 72 -3.18 -10.80 -40.11
N GLN A 73 -3.89 -9.70 -40.41
CA GLN A 73 -5.35 -9.70 -40.58
C GLN A 73 -5.86 -10.57 -41.74
N ARG A 74 -5.00 -10.86 -42.73
CA ARG A 74 -5.28 -11.80 -43.83
C ARG A 74 -5.25 -13.27 -43.42
N LEU A 75 -4.72 -13.59 -42.23
CA LEU A 75 -4.62 -14.96 -41.72
C LEU A 75 -5.89 -15.31 -40.95
N ALA A 76 -6.22 -16.60 -40.90
CA ALA A 76 -7.30 -17.08 -40.06
C ALA A 76 -7.01 -16.74 -38.58
N GLU A 77 -8.06 -16.53 -37.79
CA GLU A 77 -7.89 -16.14 -36.39
C GLU A 77 -7.12 -17.18 -35.59
N ALA A 78 -7.36 -18.46 -35.85
CA ALA A 78 -6.64 -19.59 -35.22
C ALA A 78 -5.12 -19.50 -35.41
N ASP A 79 -4.66 -18.99 -36.55
CA ASP A 79 -3.23 -18.84 -36.89
C ASP A 79 -2.59 -17.60 -36.24
N ARG A 80 -3.38 -16.81 -35.52
CA ARG A 80 -2.96 -15.54 -34.89
C ARG A 80 -2.99 -15.61 -33.37
N LEU A 81 -3.41 -16.73 -32.79
CA LEU A 81 -3.58 -16.88 -31.34
C LEU A 81 -2.24 -16.89 -30.59
N LEU A 82 -2.23 -16.18 -29.47
CA LEU A 82 -1.19 -16.19 -28.44
C LEU A 82 -1.62 -16.98 -27.21
N VAL A 83 -2.94 -17.11 -27.02
CA VAL A 83 -3.59 -17.85 -25.95
C VAL A 83 -4.70 -18.68 -26.58
N HIS A 84 -4.56 -20.01 -26.48
CA HIS A 84 -5.50 -20.97 -27.08
C HIS A 84 -6.65 -21.36 -26.14
N GLU A 85 -6.47 -21.17 -24.83
CA GLU A 85 -7.46 -21.52 -23.80
C GLU A 85 -7.70 -20.32 -22.86
N PRO A 86 -8.92 -20.13 -22.34
CA PRO A 86 -9.23 -19.03 -21.43
C PRO A 86 -8.25 -18.96 -20.26
N LEU A 87 -7.56 -17.82 -20.14
CA LEU A 87 -6.56 -17.59 -19.10
C LEU A 87 -7.16 -16.69 -18.01
N ARG A 88 -7.46 -17.27 -16.85
CA ARG A 88 -7.82 -16.48 -15.66
C ARG A 88 -6.59 -15.74 -15.16
N LEU A 89 -6.69 -14.41 -15.08
CA LEU A 89 -5.68 -13.57 -14.49
C LEU A 89 -5.99 -13.45 -12.99
N THR A 90 -5.08 -13.94 -12.14
CA THR A 90 -5.14 -13.73 -10.69
C THR A 90 -3.93 -12.93 -10.26
N SER A 91 -4.06 -12.12 -9.20
CA SER A 91 -2.96 -11.31 -8.66
C SER A 91 -1.73 -12.12 -8.23
N SER A 92 -1.88 -13.44 -8.03
CA SER A 92 -0.80 -14.36 -7.70
C SER A 92 0.05 -14.82 -8.90
N LEU A 93 -0.31 -14.46 -10.13
CA LEU A 93 0.46 -14.84 -11.31
C LEU A 93 1.77 -14.06 -11.40
N ASP A 94 2.80 -14.72 -11.93
CA ASP A 94 4.01 -14.04 -12.40
C ASP A 94 3.70 -13.35 -13.74
N PHE A 95 3.31 -12.08 -13.67
CA PHE A 95 2.97 -11.28 -14.84
C PHE A 95 4.18 -11.00 -15.74
N GLY A 96 5.40 -10.99 -15.21
CA GLY A 96 6.61 -10.88 -16.00
C GLY A 96 6.81 -12.10 -16.88
N ARG A 97 6.68 -13.31 -16.32
CA ARG A 97 6.73 -14.57 -17.08
C ARG A 97 5.58 -14.69 -18.06
N LEU A 98 4.36 -14.29 -17.69
CA LEU A 98 3.22 -14.27 -18.60
C LEU A 98 3.45 -13.31 -19.78
N ARG A 99 3.92 -12.10 -19.50
CA ARG A 99 4.27 -11.11 -20.53
C ARG A 99 5.36 -11.64 -21.46
N MET A 100 6.41 -12.27 -20.94
CA MET A 100 7.44 -12.94 -21.78
C MET A 100 6.86 -14.02 -22.69
N ARG A 101 5.95 -14.86 -22.16
CA ARG A 101 5.29 -15.91 -22.96
C ARG A 101 4.47 -15.30 -24.09
N LEU A 102 3.69 -14.26 -23.79
CA LEU A 102 2.86 -13.58 -24.79
C LEU A 102 3.69 -12.88 -25.86
N THR A 103 4.76 -12.15 -25.49
CA THR A 103 5.59 -11.41 -26.46
C THR A 103 6.45 -12.32 -27.33
N SER A 104 7.04 -13.36 -26.77
CA SER A 104 7.86 -14.32 -27.54
C SER A 104 7.05 -15.08 -28.59
N ALA A 105 5.80 -15.43 -28.31
CA ALA A 105 4.89 -16.08 -29.26
C ALA A 105 4.58 -15.20 -30.49
N GLN A 106 4.57 -13.87 -30.32
CA GLN A 106 4.25 -12.93 -31.41
C GLN A 106 5.23 -13.06 -32.58
N GLY A 107 6.52 -13.29 -32.33
CA GLY A 107 7.57 -13.28 -33.35
C GLY A 107 7.36 -14.31 -34.45
N ARG A 108 6.72 -15.44 -34.16
CA ARG A 108 6.45 -16.52 -35.12
C ARG A 108 5.20 -16.28 -35.97
N ILE A 109 4.24 -15.49 -35.48
CA ILE A 109 2.96 -15.27 -36.15
C ILE A 109 3.13 -14.37 -37.39
N GLY A 110 2.59 -14.83 -38.53
CA GLY A 110 2.63 -14.12 -39.80
C GLY A 110 4.01 -14.01 -40.45
N GLN A 111 4.96 -14.86 -40.05
CA GLN A 111 6.20 -15.06 -40.80
C GLN A 111 5.94 -15.91 -42.05
N ARG A 112 6.84 -15.80 -43.04
CA ARG A 112 6.86 -16.76 -44.15
C ARG A 112 7.22 -18.14 -43.62
N GLU A 113 6.65 -19.17 -44.22
CA GLU A 113 7.00 -20.55 -43.91
C GLU A 113 8.52 -20.76 -44.12
N GLY A 114 9.17 -21.42 -43.16
CA GLY A 114 10.64 -21.62 -43.17
C GLY A 114 11.48 -20.40 -42.75
N ALA A 115 10.89 -19.34 -42.19
CA ALA A 115 11.67 -18.19 -41.72
C ALA A 115 12.73 -18.59 -40.66
N PRO A 116 14.02 -18.24 -40.86
CA PRO A 116 15.11 -18.74 -40.03
C PRO A 116 15.13 -18.10 -38.62
N LYS A 117 14.46 -16.96 -38.42
CA LYS A 117 14.39 -16.24 -37.16
C LYS A 117 12.98 -15.72 -36.90
N ALA A 118 12.63 -15.63 -35.62
CA ALA A 118 11.41 -14.96 -35.19
C ALA A 118 11.47 -13.46 -35.53
N GLY A 119 10.34 -12.91 -35.96
CA GLY A 119 10.19 -11.48 -36.24
C GLY A 119 10.02 -10.64 -34.98
N ASN A 120 9.42 -9.45 -35.14
CA ASN A 120 9.17 -8.53 -34.04
C ASN A 120 8.23 -9.13 -32.97
N ASN A 121 8.54 -8.87 -31.69
CA ASN A 121 7.82 -9.37 -30.50
C ASN A 121 6.97 -8.30 -29.80
N SER A 122 6.83 -7.13 -30.42
CA SER A 122 6.01 -6.00 -29.95
C SER A 122 5.01 -5.56 -31.01
N LYS A 123 4.30 -6.55 -31.57
CA LYS A 123 3.24 -6.36 -32.56
C LYS A 123 1.96 -5.84 -31.89
N ARG A 124 1.02 -5.33 -32.69
CA ARG A 124 -0.31 -4.97 -32.18
C ARG A 124 -0.99 -6.24 -31.74
N ILE A 125 -1.51 -6.27 -30.51
CA ILE A 125 -2.21 -7.42 -29.94
C ILE A 125 -3.60 -7.03 -29.45
N ARG A 126 -4.50 -8.00 -29.47
CA ARG A 126 -5.85 -7.91 -28.93
C ARG A 126 -6.07 -9.00 -27.91
N LEU A 127 -6.49 -8.62 -26.70
CA LEU A 127 -6.90 -9.51 -25.63
C LEU A 127 -8.42 -9.39 -25.48
N ARG A 128 -9.17 -10.44 -25.79
CA ARG A 128 -10.62 -10.47 -25.53
C ARG A 128 -10.86 -10.88 -24.09
N LEU A 129 -11.63 -10.09 -23.37
CA LEU A 129 -11.72 -10.13 -21.92
C LEU A 129 -13.14 -10.42 -21.44
N GLU A 130 -13.23 -11.19 -20.37
CA GLU A 130 -14.30 -11.06 -19.38
C GLU A 130 -13.72 -10.34 -18.16
N VAL A 131 -14.35 -9.24 -17.74
CA VAL A 131 -13.92 -8.54 -16.52
C VAL A 131 -15.13 -8.46 -15.59
N PRO A 132 -15.07 -9.09 -14.39
CA PRO A 132 -16.15 -9.01 -13.41
C PRO A 132 -16.58 -7.56 -13.17
N GLY A 133 -17.88 -7.27 -13.38
CA GLY A 133 -18.45 -5.94 -13.18
C GLY A 133 -18.31 -4.96 -14.36
N TYR A 134 -17.87 -5.43 -15.54
CA TYR A 134 -17.78 -4.62 -16.76
C TYR A 134 -18.46 -5.33 -17.94
N GLY A 135 -19.41 -4.66 -18.57
CA GLY A 135 -19.99 -5.06 -19.84
C GLY A 135 -19.50 -4.19 -21.01
N PRO A 136 -19.95 -4.46 -22.24
CA PRO A 136 -19.63 -3.64 -23.41
C PRO A 136 -19.79 -2.11 -23.24
N PRO A 137 -20.83 -1.60 -22.55
CA PRO A 137 -20.98 -0.15 -22.31
C PRO A 137 -19.89 0.44 -21.39
N ASP A 138 -19.23 -0.39 -20.59
CA ASP A 138 -18.25 0.05 -19.59
C ASP A 138 -16.83 0.22 -20.16
N GLY A 139 -16.62 0.06 -21.48
CA GLY A 139 -15.29 0.10 -22.09
C GLY A 139 -14.49 1.36 -21.74
N ALA A 140 -15.12 2.54 -21.81
CA ALA A 140 -14.48 3.81 -21.43
C ALA A 140 -14.16 3.90 -19.92
N ARG A 141 -15.00 3.30 -19.06
CA ARG A 141 -14.77 3.22 -17.62
C ARG A 141 -13.57 2.32 -17.32
N LEU A 142 -13.56 1.11 -17.90
CA LEU A 142 -12.44 0.18 -17.76
C LEU A 142 -11.13 0.80 -18.27
N GLN A 143 -11.16 1.48 -19.41
CA GLN A 143 -9.96 2.13 -19.95
C GLN A 143 -9.39 3.17 -18.99
N ARG A 144 -10.22 4.10 -18.48
CA ARG A 144 -9.75 5.12 -17.52
C ARG A 144 -9.14 4.50 -16.27
N GLU A 145 -9.77 3.47 -15.74
CA GLU A 145 -9.28 2.75 -14.57
C GLU A 145 -7.97 1.98 -14.84
N LEU A 146 -7.75 1.52 -16.06
CA LEU A 146 -6.50 0.90 -16.48
C LEU A 146 -5.42 1.93 -16.83
N GLU A 147 -5.78 3.16 -17.22
CA GLU A 147 -4.83 4.25 -17.54
C GLU A 147 -4.23 4.88 -16.28
N GLY A 148 -5.05 5.13 -15.26
CA GLY A 148 -4.64 5.86 -14.07
C GLY A 148 -3.72 5.09 -13.12
N VAL A 149 -2.95 5.84 -12.33
CA VAL A 149 -2.56 5.38 -10.98
C VAL A 149 -3.87 5.03 -10.27
N ARG A 150 -3.96 3.89 -9.54
CA ARG A 150 -5.18 3.50 -8.80
C ARG A 150 -5.81 4.75 -8.15
N GLN A 151 -6.94 5.20 -8.70
CA GLN A 151 -7.58 6.46 -8.30
C GLN A 151 -8.22 6.39 -6.92
N ASP A 152 -8.08 5.26 -6.21
CA ASP A 152 -8.34 5.12 -4.79
C ASP A 152 -7.34 5.91 -3.92
N VAL A 153 -6.35 6.57 -4.52
CA VAL A 153 -5.44 7.52 -3.86
C VAL A 153 -5.79 8.94 -4.29
N VAL A 154 -6.90 9.46 -3.76
CA VAL A 154 -7.02 10.90 -3.52
C VAL A 154 -6.19 11.16 -2.27
N TRP A 155 -5.08 11.89 -2.40
CA TRP A 155 -4.52 12.55 -1.22
C TRP A 155 -5.52 13.64 -0.85
N PRO A 156 -6.10 13.63 0.37
CA PRO A 156 -6.90 14.77 0.80
C PRO A 156 -5.97 15.98 0.82
N THR A 157 -6.17 16.91 -0.12
CA THR A 157 -5.34 18.11 -0.26
C THR A 157 -5.89 19.28 0.55
N GLY A 158 -7.02 19.08 1.24
CA GLY A 158 -7.69 20.09 2.07
C GLY A 158 -7.42 19.90 3.56
N ARG A 159 -7.16 21.01 4.27
CA ARG A 159 -7.15 21.04 5.75
C ARG A 159 -8.47 20.57 6.38
N ALA A 160 -9.57 20.64 5.65
CA ALA A 160 -10.90 20.26 6.13
C ALA A 160 -11.11 18.74 6.25
N GLU A 161 -10.38 17.92 5.49
CA GLU A 161 -10.56 16.44 5.48
C GLU A 161 -9.63 15.70 6.44
N PHE A 162 -8.72 16.42 7.11
CA PHE A 162 -8.00 15.97 8.30
C PHE A 162 -8.64 16.58 9.56
N ALA A 163 -9.98 16.65 9.60
CA ALA A 163 -10.67 16.99 10.84
C ALA A 163 -10.16 16.03 11.92
N ALA A 164 -9.58 16.60 12.97
CA ALA A 164 -8.95 15.82 14.01
C ALA A 164 -10.02 14.93 14.66
N ARG A 165 -9.75 13.62 14.74
CA ARG A 165 -10.63 12.72 15.48
C ARG A 165 -10.49 13.03 16.95
N ALA A 166 -11.61 13.24 17.65
CA ALA A 166 -11.63 13.48 19.09
C ALA A 166 -10.82 12.41 19.85
N GLU A 167 -10.93 11.15 19.43
CA GLU A 167 -10.18 10.04 20.03
C GLU A 167 -8.66 10.25 19.94
N ASP A 168 -8.16 10.63 18.76
CA ASP A 168 -6.73 10.77 18.50
C ASP A 168 -6.15 11.98 19.24
N GLU A 169 -6.88 13.09 19.27
CA GLU A 169 -6.47 14.31 19.98
C GLU A 169 -6.48 14.12 21.50
N LEU A 170 -7.48 13.43 22.05
CA LEU A 170 -7.57 13.25 23.50
C LEU A 170 -6.65 12.16 24.02
N ARG A 171 -6.34 11.12 23.23
CA ARG A 171 -5.42 10.05 23.64
C ARG A 171 -4.03 10.56 24.01
N VAL A 172 -3.53 11.54 23.27
CA VAL A 172 -2.20 12.10 23.52
C VAL A 172 -2.16 13.07 24.71
N ARG A 173 -3.34 13.41 25.26
CA ARG A 173 -3.55 14.40 26.35
C ARG A 173 -4.06 13.76 27.65
N ILE A 174 -3.98 12.44 27.77
CA ILE A 174 -4.27 11.75 29.04
C ILE A 174 -3.35 12.30 30.13
N GLY A 175 -3.96 12.77 31.23
CA GLY A 175 -3.30 13.44 32.34
C GLY A 175 -3.41 14.97 32.33
N GLU A 176 -3.90 15.58 31.26
CA GLU A 176 -4.11 17.04 31.19
C GLU A 176 -5.35 17.47 31.99
N GLU A 177 -5.25 18.66 32.62
CA GLU A 177 -6.35 19.30 33.33
C GLU A 177 -7.25 20.08 32.37
N LEU A 178 -8.56 20.02 32.61
CA LEU A 178 -9.57 20.71 31.83
C LEU A 178 -9.81 22.12 32.37
N PRO A 179 -10.07 23.11 31.49
CA PRO A 179 -10.60 24.40 31.90
C PRO A 179 -11.90 24.25 32.70
N GLY A 180 -11.99 24.92 33.85
CA GLY A 180 -13.15 24.80 34.74
C GLY A 180 -13.12 23.60 35.70
N GLY A 181 -12.09 22.75 35.63
CA GLY A 181 -11.83 21.67 36.56
C GLY A 181 -12.12 20.28 36.01
N GLY A 182 -11.29 19.32 36.38
CA GLY A 182 -11.35 17.92 35.95
C GLY A 182 -10.08 17.53 35.19
N ARG A 183 -9.83 16.22 35.05
CA ARG A 183 -8.62 15.69 34.40
C ARG A 183 -8.94 14.50 33.51
N ILE A 184 -8.37 14.46 32.32
CA ILE A 184 -8.52 13.31 31.41
C ILE A 184 -7.75 12.13 31.99
N VAL A 185 -8.43 11.01 32.27
CA VAL A 185 -7.79 9.83 32.86
C VAL A 185 -7.74 8.63 31.91
N ALA A 186 -8.66 8.54 30.95
CA ALA A 186 -8.68 7.47 29.96
C ALA A 186 -9.48 7.85 28.70
N VAL A 187 -9.21 7.17 27.59
CA VAL A 187 -10.00 7.24 26.35
C VAL A 187 -10.28 5.81 25.85
N PRO A 188 -11.18 5.06 26.53
CA PRO A 188 -11.62 3.75 26.06
C PRO A 188 -12.45 3.89 24.77
N GLY A 189 -12.54 2.82 23.97
CA GLY A 189 -13.18 2.88 22.65
C GLY A 189 -14.60 3.46 22.71
N GLY A 190 -14.78 4.67 22.16
CA GLY A 190 -16.06 5.38 22.07
C GLY A 190 -16.33 6.46 23.12
N ALA A 191 -15.51 6.58 24.17
CA ALA A 191 -15.71 7.59 25.23
C ALA A 191 -14.37 8.15 25.77
N VAL A 192 -14.43 9.32 26.40
CA VAL A 192 -13.36 9.87 27.23
C VAL A 192 -13.82 9.90 28.69
N VAL A 193 -12.94 9.49 29.59
CA VAL A 193 -13.19 9.48 31.03
C VAL A 193 -12.47 10.66 31.66
N VAL A 194 -13.24 11.48 32.37
CA VAL A 194 -12.75 12.65 33.10
C VAL A 194 -12.95 12.43 34.59
N GLU A 195 -11.89 12.59 35.36
CA GLU A 195 -11.98 12.66 36.83
C GLU A 195 -12.34 14.09 37.25
N THR A 196 -13.46 14.27 37.93
CA THR A 196 -13.92 15.55 38.48
C THR A 196 -14.02 15.48 40.01
N SER A 197 -14.30 16.62 40.66
CA SER A 197 -14.53 16.67 42.12
C SER A 197 -15.75 15.85 42.58
N ARG A 198 -16.62 15.45 41.65
CA ARG A 198 -17.83 14.66 41.91
C ARG A 198 -17.69 13.17 41.55
N GLY A 199 -16.54 12.76 41.01
CA GLY A 199 -16.25 11.37 40.62
C GLY A 199 -15.75 11.26 39.18
N PHE A 200 -15.93 10.09 38.58
CA PHE A 200 -15.57 9.85 37.18
C PHE A 200 -16.79 10.08 36.28
N GLU A 201 -16.60 10.85 35.22
CA GLU A 201 -17.61 11.14 34.22
C GLU A 201 -17.16 10.58 32.87
N GLU A 202 -18.00 9.74 32.25
CA GLU A 202 -17.77 9.21 30.91
C GLU A 202 -18.51 10.07 29.89
N ILE A 203 -17.77 10.55 28.89
CA ILE A 203 -18.28 11.48 27.88
C ILE A 203 -18.12 10.81 26.51
N PRO A 204 -19.21 10.62 25.75
CA PRO A 204 -19.14 10.04 24.41
C PRO A 204 -18.25 10.83 23.46
N LEU A 205 -17.40 10.14 22.69
CA LEU A 205 -16.45 10.79 21.77
C LEU A 205 -17.13 11.45 20.56
N ASP A 206 -18.33 11.00 20.18
CA ASP A 206 -19.15 11.61 19.14
C ASP A 206 -19.67 13.00 19.55
N GLU A 207 -20.00 13.20 20.83
CA GLU A 207 -20.33 14.52 21.37
C GLU A 207 -19.15 15.49 21.30
N VAL A 208 -17.95 15.01 21.65
CA VAL A 208 -16.71 15.78 21.54
C VAL A 208 -16.37 16.06 20.07
N GLN A 209 -16.55 15.08 19.18
CA GLN A 209 -16.33 15.24 17.75
C GLN A 209 -17.26 16.30 17.17
N ALA A 210 -18.56 16.25 17.49
CA ALA A 210 -19.50 17.27 17.06
C ALA A 210 -19.10 18.68 17.55
N GLY A 211 -18.48 18.77 18.73
CA GLY A 211 -17.90 20.02 19.24
C GLY A 211 -16.68 20.50 18.45
N LEU A 212 -15.77 19.60 18.09
CA LEU A 212 -14.62 19.90 17.23
C LEU A 212 -15.05 20.37 15.84
N ASP A 213 -16.06 19.74 15.26
CA ASP A 213 -16.60 20.09 13.94
C ASP A 213 -17.19 21.50 13.97
N ARG A 214 -18.01 21.82 15.00
CA ARG A 214 -18.53 23.19 15.21
C ARG A 214 -17.42 24.22 15.41
N PHE A 215 -16.37 23.87 16.14
CA PHE A 215 -15.22 24.73 16.36
C PHE A 215 -14.46 25.00 15.04
N ALA A 216 -14.27 23.98 14.22
CA ALA A 216 -13.61 24.09 12.92
C ALA A 216 -14.36 25.03 11.96
N GLU A 217 -15.69 25.05 12.02
CA GLU A 217 -16.54 25.94 11.20
C GLU A 217 -16.51 27.40 11.68
N ASN A 218 -16.56 27.62 13.00
CA ASN A 218 -16.84 28.95 13.57
C ASN A 218 -15.60 29.64 14.18
N GLY A 219 -14.51 28.92 14.39
CA GLY A 219 -13.27 29.41 15.01
C GLY A 219 -13.37 29.78 16.49
N LYS A 220 -14.55 29.58 17.11
CA LYS A 220 -14.85 29.82 18.53
C LYS A 220 -15.87 28.79 19.02
N ALA A 221 -15.75 28.37 20.28
CA ALA A 221 -16.78 27.60 20.97
C ALA A 221 -16.98 28.13 22.41
N PRO A 222 -18.22 28.16 22.93
CA PRO A 222 -18.44 28.45 24.34
C PRO A 222 -17.79 27.35 25.20
N VAL A 223 -17.34 27.69 26.41
CA VAL A 223 -16.86 26.71 27.40
C VAL A 223 -17.87 26.66 28.55
N SER A 224 -18.89 25.82 28.41
CA SER A 224 -20.03 25.75 29.34
C SER A 224 -20.19 24.41 30.05
N GLY A 225 -19.38 23.41 29.69
CA GLY A 225 -19.38 22.08 30.30
C GLY A 225 -18.17 21.25 29.90
N LEU A 226 -18.12 19.99 30.34
CA LEU A 226 -16.98 19.09 30.11
C LEU A 226 -16.70 18.83 28.63
N VAL A 227 -17.73 18.69 27.79
CA VAL A 227 -17.59 18.51 26.34
C VAL A 227 -16.85 19.70 25.72
N ASP A 228 -17.24 20.92 26.06
CA ASP A 228 -16.60 22.12 25.54
C ASP A 228 -15.16 22.29 26.06
N ALA A 229 -14.91 21.90 27.31
CA ALA A 229 -13.57 21.90 27.91
C ALA A 229 -12.65 20.89 27.22
N LEU A 230 -13.16 19.72 26.86
CA LEU A 230 -12.45 18.70 26.08
C LEU A 230 -12.16 19.17 24.66
N VAL A 231 -13.11 19.85 24.01
CA VAL A 231 -12.90 20.48 22.69
C VAL A 231 -11.79 21.52 22.78
N ALA A 232 -11.81 22.40 23.80
CA ALA A 232 -10.79 23.41 24.01
C ALA A 232 -9.39 22.81 24.19
N VAL A 233 -9.26 21.75 24.99
CA VAL A 233 -8.00 21.02 25.19
C VAL A 233 -7.54 20.32 23.92
N ALA A 234 -8.44 19.66 23.19
CA ALA A 234 -8.13 18.98 21.93
C ALA A 234 -7.60 19.94 20.87
N VAL A 235 -8.13 21.16 20.76
CA VAL A 235 -7.65 22.17 19.80
C VAL A 235 -6.51 23.04 20.35
N GLY A 236 -6.14 22.89 21.63
CA GLY A 236 -5.14 23.72 22.30
C GLY A 236 -5.57 25.20 22.43
N ALA A 237 -6.87 25.45 22.61
CA ALA A 237 -7.41 26.79 22.80
C ALA A 237 -7.13 27.34 24.21
N GLU A 238 -6.91 28.65 24.30
CA GLU A 238 -6.96 29.38 25.56
C GLU A 238 -8.42 29.78 25.84
N VAL A 239 -8.83 29.77 27.11
CA VAL A 239 -10.18 30.23 27.50
C VAL A 239 -10.11 31.72 27.83
N ASP A 240 -10.78 32.54 27.02
CA ASP A 240 -10.91 33.99 27.23
C ASP A 240 -12.40 34.35 27.31
N GLY A 241 -12.80 35.03 28.39
CA GLY A 241 -14.20 35.44 28.60
C GLY A 241 -15.24 34.30 28.56
N GLY A 242 -14.86 33.05 28.86
CA GLY A 242 -15.75 31.88 28.77
C GLY A 242 -15.88 31.27 27.37
N GLN A 243 -15.05 31.69 26.41
CA GLN A 243 -14.94 31.09 25.07
C GLN A 243 -13.56 30.48 24.85
N ALA A 244 -13.52 29.34 24.17
CA ALA A 244 -12.28 28.76 23.66
C ALA A 244 -11.83 29.53 22.42
N VAL A 245 -10.66 30.15 22.49
CA VAL A 245 -10.03 30.88 21.37
C VAL A 245 -8.70 30.22 21.06
N VAL A 246 -8.52 29.77 19.81
CA VAL A 246 -7.22 29.30 19.33
C VAL A 246 -6.38 30.50 18.96
N SER A 247 -5.52 30.93 19.89
CA SER A 247 -4.36 31.74 19.54
C SER A 247 -3.45 30.92 18.62
N PRO A 248 -2.91 31.48 17.51
CA PRO A 248 -1.87 30.80 16.76
C PRO A 248 -0.76 30.39 17.74
N PRO A 249 -0.27 29.14 17.71
CA PRO A 249 0.72 28.69 18.68
C PRO A 249 1.89 29.65 18.63
N LYS A 250 2.21 30.29 19.78
CA LYS A 250 3.40 31.13 19.91
C LYS A 250 4.60 30.20 19.74
N ARG A 251 5.07 30.06 18.50
CA ARG A 251 6.31 29.36 18.16
C ARG A 251 7.47 30.21 18.65
N THR A 252 7.77 30.10 19.93
CA THR A 252 8.98 30.68 20.48
C THR A 252 10.12 29.68 20.26
N ASN A 253 11.17 30.11 19.58
CA ASN A 253 12.39 29.33 19.50
C ASN A 253 12.95 29.21 20.92
N ARG A 254 12.88 28.00 21.47
CA ARG A 254 13.49 27.70 22.76
C ARG A 254 15.00 27.86 22.61
N GLN A 255 15.60 28.75 23.39
CA GLN A 255 17.05 28.90 23.41
C GLN A 255 17.64 27.76 24.23
N PHE A 256 18.57 27.03 23.64
CA PHE A 256 19.30 25.95 24.30
C PHE A 256 20.72 26.43 24.61
N ALA A 257 21.21 26.15 25.82
CA ALA A 257 22.58 26.46 26.22
C ALA A 257 23.63 25.57 25.50
N GLY A 258 23.19 24.47 24.87
CA GLY A 258 23.99 23.57 24.06
C GLY A 258 23.08 22.58 23.32
N PHE A 259 23.55 22.11 22.15
CA PHE A 259 22.76 21.24 21.26
C PHE A 259 23.16 19.76 21.34
N ASP A 260 24.30 19.47 21.96
CA ASP A 260 24.89 18.14 22.02
C ASP A 260 24.99 17.64 23.46
N GLY A 261 24.56 16.40 23.66
CA GLY A 261 24.73 15.65 24.91
C GLY A 261 25.43 14.31 24.63
N ARG A 262 26.16 13.79 25.62
CA ARG A 262 26.75 12.43 25.53
C ARG A 262 25.82 11.43 26.20
N ALA A 263 25.53 10.32 25.51
CA ALA A 263 24.76 9.20 26.05
C ALA A 263 25.53 7.88 25.88
N PHE A 264 25.54 7.06 26.92
CA PHE A 264 26.03 5.68 26.85
C PHE A 264 24.85 4.75 26.56
N ALA A 265 24.86 4.06 25.42
CA ALA A 265 23.80 3.12 25.04
C ALA A 265 24.33 1.69 25.00
N LYS A 266 23.59 0.75 25.62
CA LYS A 266 23.83 -0.68 25.46
C LYS A 266 23.37 -1.10 24.06
N TYR A 267 24.24 -1.72 23.28
CA TYR A 267 23.87 -2.29 21.97
C TYR A 267 23.85 -3.82 22.01
N ARG A 268 23.05 -4.43 21.11
CA ARG A 268 22.86 -5.88 21.05
C ARG A 268 23.79 -6.49 20.00
N LYS A 269 24.72 -7.37 20.42
CA LYS A 269 25.68 -8.04 19.53
C LYS A 269 25.01 -8.93 18.47
N GLU A 270 23.89 -9.55 18.82
CA GLU A 270 23.11 -10.46 17.98
C GLU A 270 22.54 -9.78 16.72
N GLN A 271 22.17 -8.50 16.81
CA GLN A 271 21.55 -7.77 15.70
C GLN A 271 22.49 -7.65 14.49
N GLY A 272 23.78 -7.48 14.74
CA GLY A 272 24.80 -7.47 13.68
C GLY A 272 25.00 -8.85 13.05
N ALA A 273 24.91 -9.91 13.84
CA ALA A 273 24.99 -11.29 13.35
C ALA A 273 23.77 -11.66 12.50
N LEU A 274 22.56 -11.33 12.96
CA LEU A 274 21.30 -11.50 12.24
C LEU A 274 21.35 -10.84 10.86
N ARG A 275 21.72 -9.55 10.82
CA ARG A 275 21.79 -8.80 9.56
C ARG A 275 22.80 -9.42 8.59
N LYS A 276 23.99 -9.80 9.07
CA LYS A 276 24.99 -10.49 8.24
C LYS A 276 24.50 -11.83 7.70
N LEU A 277 23.84 -12.62 8.54
CA LEU A 277 23.30 -13.94 8.18
C LEU A 277 22.22 -13.83 7.10
N LEU A 278 21.24 -12.93 7.29
CA LEU A 278 20.09 -12.79 6.40
C LEU A 278 20.46 -12.18 5.05
N VAL A 279 21.43 -11.25 5.02
CA VAL A 279 21.92 -10.62 3.79
C VAL A 279 22.84 -11.55 2.97
N ARG A 280 23.43 -12.57 3.60
CA ARG A 280 24.34 -13.55 2.97
C ARG A 280 25.48 -12.92 2.15
N GLY A 281 25.96 -11.75 2.59
CA GLY A 281 27.05 -11.02 1.93
C GLY A 281 26.68 -10.29 0.63
N ALA A 282 25.40 -10.27 0.24
CA ALA A 282 24.95 -9.51 -0.92
C ALA A 282 24.96 -8.00 -0.66
N GLY A 283 25.20 -7.17 -1.68
CA GLY A 283 25.09 -5.70 -1.58
C GLY A 283 23.64 -5.20 -1.58
N GLN A 284 22.70 -6.04 -2.02
CA GLN A 284 21.27 -5.79 -2.05
C GLN A 284 20.51 -7.06 -1.66
N ALA A 285 19.33 -6.90 -1.07
CA ALA A 285 18.44 -8.02 -0.76
C ALA A 285 16.97 -7.56 -0.82
N GLU A 286 16.04 -8.52 -0.89
CA GLU A 286 14.62 -8.23 -0.90
C GLU A 286 14.06 -8.03 0.52
N CYS A 287 13.16 -7.06 0.66
CA CYS A 287 12.32 -6.96 1.85
C CYS A 287 11.33 -8.13 1.89
N ALA A 288 11.30 -8.86 2.99
CA ALA A 288 10.45 -10.02 3.22
C ALA A 288 8.95 -9.71 3.26
N LEU A 289 8.53 -8.44 3.28
CA LEU A 289 7.12 -8.04 3.29
C LEU A 289 6.68 -7.43 1.96
N CYS A 290 7.38 -6.41 1.46
CA CYS A 290 7.00 -5.78 0.20
C CYS A 290 7.58 -6.47 -1.06
N GLY A 291 8.58 -7.35 -0.89
CA GLY A 291 9.24 -8.08 -1.98
C GLY A 291 10.14 -7.22 -2.87
N ARG A 292 10.43 -5.96 -2.46
CA ARG A 292 11.27 -5.05 -3.26
C ARG A 292 12.74 -5.22 -2.89
N PRO A 293 13.66 -5.25 -3.87
CA PRO A 293 15.10 -5.25 -3.60
C PRO A 293 15.56 -3.86 -3.15
N PHE A 294 16.41 -3.83 -2.12
CA PHE A 294 17.03 -2.61 -1.62
C PHE A 294 18.52 -2.83 -1.33
N PRO A 295 19.35 -1.77 -1.42
CA PRO A 295 20.66 -1.76 -0.77
C PRO A 295 20.54 -2.14 0.70
N VAL A 296 21.51 -2.92 1.17
CA VAL A 296 21.45 -3.52 2.52
C VAL A 296 21.32 -2.49 3.62
N GLU A 297 21.83 -1.27 3.45
CA GLU A 297 21.70 -0.16 4.40
C GLU A 297 20.24 0.19 4.73
N PHE A 298 19.31 -0.01 3.79
CA PHE A 298 17.88 0.24 3.95
C PHE A 298 17.09 -0.97 4.46
N LEU A 299 17.77 -2.08 4.76
CA LEU A 299 17.16 -3.29 5.31
C LEU A 299 17.54 -3.48 6.77
N ILE A 300 16.54 -3.75 7.58
CA ILE A 300 16.63 -4.01 9.01
C ILE A 300 16.35 -5.50 9.24
N ALA A 301 17.13 -6.13 10.12
CA ALA A 301 16.82 -7.47 10.62
C ALA A 301 15.70 -7.37 11.66
N ALA A 302 14.46 -7.33 11.19
CA ALA A 302 13.26 -7.24 12.01
C ALA A 302 12.97 -8.59 12.67
N HIS A 303 12.79 -8.61 13.98
CA HIS A 303 12.38 -9.83 14.66
C HIS A 303 10.92 -10.14 14.34
N ILE A 304 10.63 -11.36 13.90
CA ILE A 304 9.27 -11.86 13.71
C ILE A 304 8.63 -12.10 15.10
N LYS A 305 9.33 -12.84 15.98
CA LYS A 305 8.96 -12.96 17.40
C LYS A 305 9.81 -12.04 18.26
N ALA A 306 9.17 -11.21 19.08
CA ALA A 306 9.86 -10.23 19.91
C ALA A 306 10.85 -10.92 20.86
N ARG A 307 12.13 -10.51 20.78
CA ARG A 307 13.24 -11.08 21.57
C ARG A 307 12.97 -11.15 23.08
N LYS A 308 12.26 -10.16 23.63
CA LYS A 308 11.93 -10.07 25.06
C LYS A 308 11.12 -11.28 25.57
N VAL A 309 10.32 -11.89 24.71
CA VAL A 309 9.50 -13.08 25.03
C VAL A 309 10.00 -14.36 24.33
N ALA A 310 11.07 -14.27 23.55
CA ALA A 310 11.71 -15.44 22.96
C ALA A 310 12.52 -16.20 24.01
N SER A 311 12.37 -17.52 24.03
CA SER A 311 13.18 -18.44 24.84
C SER A 311 14.64 -18.47 24.36
N SER A 312 15.54 -19.01 25.18
CA SER A 312 16.96 -19.11 24.82
C SER A 312 17.22 -19.87 23.51
N PRO A 313 16.58 -21.03 23.23
CA PRO A 313 16.73 -21.70 21.93
C PRO A 313 16.20 -20.87 20.77
N GLU A 314 15.05 -20.18 20.93
CA GLU A 314 14.49 -19.32 19.87
C GLU A 314 15.40 -18.13 19.56
N ARG A 315 16.04 -17.54 20.57
CA ARG A 315 17.04 -16.46 20.37
C ARG A 315 18.29 -16.92 19.61
N GLN A 316 18.55 -18.23 19.54
CA GLN A 316 19.65 -18.79 18.74
C GLN A 316 19.20 -19.18 17.33
N ASP A 317 17.90 -19.18 17.05
CA ASP A 317 17.33 -19.51 15.74
C ASP A 317 17.37 -18.32 14.79
N LEU A 318 18.58 -17.79 14.56
CA LEU A 318 18.83 -16.53 13.87
C LEU A 318 18.32 -16.52 12.42
N GLU A 319 18.23 -17.68 11.78
CA GLU A 319 17.75 -17.80 10.40
C GLU A 319 16.23 -17.61 10.30
N ASN A 320 15.48 -17.97 11.35
CA ASN A 320 14.02 -18.05 11.27
C ASN A 320 13.30 -17.07 12.19
N ILE A 321 13.92 -16.61 13.28
CA ILE A 321 13.29 -15.68 14.23
C ILE A 321 13.19 -14.24 13.71
N ALA A 322 13.92 -13.91 12.66
CA ALA A 322 13.97 -12.58 12.08
C ALA A 322 13.87 -12.63 10.55
N MET A 323 13.57 -11.49 9.96
CA MET A 323 13.50 -11.29 8.51
C MET A 323 14.10 -9.94 8.11
N LEU A 324 14.44 -9.77 6.83
CA LEU A 324 14.80 -8.46 6.30
C LEU A 324 13.52 -7.66 6.04
N ALA A 325 13.37 -6.51 6.68
CA ALA A 325 12.30 -5.57 6.42
C ALA A 325 12.89 -4.21 6.03
N CYS A 326 12.27 -3.51 5.08
CA CYS A 326 12.77 -2.20 4.67
C CYS A 326 12.45 -1.10 5.70
N SER A 327 13.36 -0.14 5.81
CA SER A 327 13.19 1.07 6.64
C SER A 327 12.16 2.05 6.06
N PHE A 328 11.69 1.84 4.82
CA PHE A 328 10.66 2.65 4.16
C PHE A 328 9.22 2.38 4.66
N GLY A 329 9.07 1.58 5.72
CA GLY A 329 7.79 1.41 6.42
C GLY A 329 7.51 -0.02 6.87
N CYS A 330 8.01 -1.04 6.14
CA CYS A 330 7.70 -2.44 6.44
C CYS A 330 8.13 -2.87 7.85
N ASP A 331 9.33 -2.48 8.29
CA ASP A 331 9.83 -2.78 9.65
C ASP A 331 8.87 -2.22 10.71
N ARG A 332 8.57 -0.92 10.62
CA ARG A 332 7.73 -0.23 11.61
C ARG A 332 6.27 -0.69 11.59
N LEU A 333 5.70 -0.90 10.42
CA LEU A 333 4.31 -1.35 10.28
C LEU A 333 4.13 -2.75 10.84
N PHE A 334 5.11 -3.64 10.63
CA PHE A 334 5.10 -4.98 11.21
C PHE A 334 5.33 -4.94 12.73
N GLU A 335 6.29 -4.15 13.21
CA GLU A 335 6.56 -3.98 14.64
C GLU A 335 5.32 -3.47 15.40
N LEU A 336 4.61 -2.49 14.81
CA LEU A 336 3.40 -1.94 15.41
C LEU A 336 2.17 -2.84 15.24
N GLY A 337 2.22 -3.88 14.41
CA GLY A 337 1.10 -4.78 14.18
C GLY A 337 0.08 -4.32 13.14
N TYR A 338 0.44 -3.35 12.29
CA TYR A 338 -0.39 -2.97 11.15
C TYR A 338 -0.34 -3.98 10.00
N VAL A 339 0.74 -4.77 9.97
CA VAL A 339 1.01 -5.79 8.96
C VAL A 339 1.35 -7.09 9.68
N ALA A 340 0.82 -8.21 9.20
CA ALA A 340 1.21 -9.55 9.64
C ALA A 340 1.33 -10.50 8.43
N VAL A 341 1.63 -11.78 8.68
CA VAL A 341 1.69 -12.82 7.65
C VAL A 341 0.86 -14.00 8.11
N ASP A 342 -0.03 -14.55 7.28
CA ASP A 342 -0.96 -15.65 7.58
C ASP A 342 -0.29 -17.05 7.60
N GLU A 343 -1.08 -18.12 7.77
CA GLU A 343 -0.60 -19.52 7.75
C GLU A 343 -0.07 -19.97 6.38
N ARG A 344 -0.42 -19.26 5.30
CA ARG A 344 -0.01 -19.57 3.92
C ARG A 344 1.18 -18.73 3.46
N GLY A 345 1.70 -17.87 4.34
CA GLY A 345 2.78 -16.94 4.05
C GLY A 345 2.33 -15.68 3.30
N VAL A 346 1.05 -15.33 3.36
CA VAL A 346 0.46 -14.15 2.71
C VAL A 346 0.39 -12.99 3.70
N VAL A 347 0.79 -11.80 3.25
CA VAL A 347 0.79 -10.58 4.05
C VAL A 347 -0.65 -10.10 4.27
N LEU A 348 -1.00 -9.94 5.54
CA LEU A 348 -2.27 -9.38 6.02
C LEU A 348 -2.06 -7.94 6.48
N THR A 349 -3.09 -7.11 6.33
CA THR A 349 -3.10 -5.74 6.84
C THR A 349 -4.37 -5.45 7.61
N THR A 350 -4.27 -4.58 8.61
CA THR A 350 -5.45 -3.94 9.22
C THR A 350 -5.94 -2.79 8.34
N SER A 351 -7.15 -2.30 8.60
CA SER A 351 -7.61 -1.00 8.13
C SER A 351 -7.57 0.00 9.29
N THR A 352 -7.15 1.23 9.02
CA THR A 352 -7.19 2.36 9.95
C THR A 352 -8.27 3.38 9.55
N GLY A 353 -8.94 3.17 8.42
CA GLY A 353 -9.97 4.08 7.90
C GLY A 353 -9.41 5.46 7.55
N GLY A 354 -8.16 5.51 7.08
CA GLY A 354 -7.44 6.75 6.79
C GLY A 354 -6.32 6.56 5.75
N PRO A 355 -5.51 7.60 5.47
CA PRO A 355 -4.52 7.58 4.39
C PRO A 355 -3.48 6.46 4.49
N LEU A 356 -3.22 5.94 5.70
CA LEU A 356 -2.30 4.81 5.89
C LEU A 356 -2.77 3.55 5.15
N ASP A 357 -4.08 3.35 4.97
CA ASP A 357 -4.63 2.20 4.26
C ASP A 357 -4.15 2.13 2.81
N LEU A 358 -3.82 3.28 2.21
CA LEU A 358 -3.23 3.34 0.86
C LEU A 358 -1.88 2.62 0.82
N HIS A 359 -1.07 2.81 1.86
CA HIS A 359 0.22 2.15 1.96
C HIS A 359 0.07 0.67 2.33
N LEU A 360 -0.89 0.34 3.20
CA LEU A 360 -1.17 -1.04 3.60
C LEU A 360 -1.65 -1.89 2.41
N ARG A 361 -2.52 -1.34 1.55
CA ARG A 361 -2.97 -1.99 0.30
C ARG A 361 -1.85 -2.32 -0.69
N LEU A 362 -0.67 -1.70 -0.56
CA LEU A 362 0.49 -2.06 -1.38
C LEU A 362 1.17 -3.34 -0.90
N LEU A 363 0.96 -3.71 0.37
CA LEU A 363 1.56 -4.87 1.03
C LEU A 363 0.61 -6.06 1.07
N GLU A 364 -0.69 -5.81 1.25
CA GLU A 364 -1.74 -6.83 1.35
C GLU A 364 -1.69 -7.85 0.20
N GLY A 365 -1.83 -9.13 0.53
CA GLY A 365 -1.89 -10.22 -0.45
C GLY A 365 -0.54 -10.66 -1.02
N ARG A 366 0.57 -9.98 -0.70
CA ARG A 366 1.92 -10.42 -1.13
C ARG A 366 2.36 -11.67 -0.38
N ARG A 367 3.24 -12.47 -0.99
CA ARG A 367 3.93 -13.56 -0.27
C ARG A 367 5.13 -13.01 0.49
N SER A 368 5.26 -13.41 1.75
CA SER A 368 6.45 -13.07 2.53
C SER A 368 7.64 -13.94 2.14
N GLY A 369 8.77 -13.32 1.80
CA GLY A 369 10.01 -14.01 1.45
C GLY A 369 10.68 -14.74 2.62
N ALA A 370 10.24 -14.49 3.85
CA ALA A 370 10.77 -15.13 5.06
C ALA A 370 9.87 -16.24 5.61
N PHE A 371 8.70 -16.48 5.00
CA PHE A 371 7.77 -17.52 5.47
C PHE A 371 8.21 -18.91 4.99
N THR A 372 8.49 -19.79 5.94
CA THR A 372 8.83 -21.21 5.74
C THR A 372 8.19 -22.04 6.87
N ASP A 373 8.19 -23.36 6.74
CA ASP A 373 7.72 -24.24 7.82
C ASP A 373 8.46 -24.00 9.15
N ARG A 374 9.73 -23.59 9.09
CA ARG A 374 10.57 -23.31 10.27
C ARG A 374 10.24 -21.97 10.93
N SER A 375 9.91 -20.94 10.14
CA SER A 375 9.57 -19.61 10.63
C SER A 375 8.08 -19.42 10.93
N ALA A 376 7.22 -20.34 10.47
CA ALA A 376 5.76 -20.29 10.64
C ALA A 376 5.32 -20.11 12.10
N LYS A 377 6.02 -20.74 13.06
CA LYS A 377 5.74 -20.59 14.51
C LYS A 377 5.93 -19.15 15.01
N TYR A 378 6.90 -18.41 14.46
CA TYR A 378 7.16 -17.03 14.86
C TYR A 378 6.13 -16.08 14.25
N PHE A 379 5.75 -16.30 12.99
CA PHE A 379 4.68 -15.53 12.35
C PHE A 379 3.33 -15.76 13.03
N ARG A 380 3.03 -16.99 13.44
CA ARG A 380 1.86 -17.28 14.27
C ARG A 380 1.88 -16.48 15.56
N TRP A 381 2.99 -16.52 16.30
CA TRP A 381 3.13 -15.73 17.53
C TRP A 381 2.88 -14.24 17.27
N HIS A 382 3.44 -13.68 16.19
CA HIS A 382 3.23 -12.27 15.84
C HIS A 382 1.76 -11.96 15.55
N ARG A 383 1.07 -12.80 14.76
CA ARG A 383 -0.37 -12.66 14.51
C ARG A 383 -1.20 -12.65 15.79
N GLU A 384 -0.88 -13.53 16.74
CA GLU A 384 -1.66 -13.68 17.98
C GLU A 384 -1.37 -12.60 19.02
N ASN A 385 -0.19 -11.96 18.98
CA ASN A 385 0.29 -11.10 20.08
C ASN A 385 0.57 -9.65 19.67
N VAL A 386 0.67 -9.36 18.37
CA VAL A 386 1.10 -8.05 17.87
C VAL A 386 0.13 -7.50 16.84
N PHE A 387 -0.37 -8.34 15.92
CA PHE A 387 -1.26 -7.91 14.85
C PHE A 387 -2.55 -7.30 15.39
N ARG A 388 -2.95 -6.16 14.82
CA ARG A 388 -4.12 -5.37 15.25
C ARG A 388 -5.40 -5.65 14.47
N GLY A 389 -5.33 -6.40 13.37
CA GLY A 389 -6.50 -6.71 12.55
C GLY A 389 -7.40 -7.76 13.19
N THR A 390 -8.69 -7.72 12.88
CA THR A 390 -9.63 -8.77 13.24
C THR A 390 -9.30 -10.02 12.40
N GLY A 391 -8.92 -11.11 13.06
CA GLY A 391 -8.51 -12.34 12.39
C GLY A 391 -9.62 -12.89 11.49
N GLY A 392 -9.39 -12.86 10.18
CA GLY A 392 -10.20 -13.64 9.23
C GLY A 392 -9.79 -15.11 9.35
N ALA A 393 -10.65 -15.91 9.98
CA ALA A 393 -10.62 -17.36 9.90
C ALA A 393 -11.09 -17.84 8.52
#